data_AF-A0A392Q8A7-F1
#
_entry.id   AF-A0A392Q8A7-F1
#
_cell.length_a   1.000
_cell.length_b   1.000
_cell.length_c   1.000
_cell.angle_alpha   90.00
_cell.angle_beta   90.00
_cell.angle_gamma   90.00
#
_symmetry.space_group_name_H-M   'P 1'
#
loop_
_entity.id
_entity.type
_entity.pdbx_description
1 polymer ?
#
loop_
_entity_poly.entity_id
_entity_poly.type
_entity_poly.pdbx_seq_one_letter_code
_entity_poly.pdbx_strand_id
1 'polypeptide(L)'
;MPPMKVMQTAVVGTAGSLTYRLNLDGFPGNAWAVTYFAEIEDLRPNESRKFRLVLPGQAELSKAIVNIEENALGKYRLYEPGFTNLTLPFVLSFKFGKTSDSSKGPLVNAMEINKYLEKNEGSPDGKSLNEKLDLIVVWLI
;
A
#
# COMPACT_ATOMS: atom_id res chain seq x y z
N MET A 1 -9.97 -10.16 -2.26
CA MET A 1 -8.68 -10.70 -2.75
C MET A 1 -8.42 -10.13 -4.13
N PRO A 2 -7.29 -9.43 -4.34
CA PRO A 2 -6.95 -8.87 -5.64
C PRO A 2 -6.79 -9.98 -6.70
N PRO A 3 -7.03 -9.71 -8.00
CA PRO A 3 -6.80 -10.70 -9.06
C PRO A 3 -5.34 -11.19 -9.06
N MET A 4 -5.12 -12.50 -9.28
CA MET A 4 -3.76 -13.08 -9.31
C MET A 4 -2.81 -12.36 -10.27
N LYS A 5 -3.33 -11.81 -11.36
CA LYS A 5 -2.54 -11.05 -12.34
C LYS A 5 -1.83 -9.83 -11.71
N VAL A 6 -2.42 -9.21 -10.69
CA VAL A 6 -1.79 -8.11 -9.95
C VAL A 6 -0.52 -8.59 -9.24
N MET A 7 -0.53 -9.80 -8.68
CA MET A 7 0.63 -10.35 -7.96
C MET A 7 1.78 -10.77 -8.90
N GLN A 8 1.53 -10.79 -10.21
CA GLN A 8 2.52 -11.14 -11.24
C GLN A 8 3.16 -9.91 -11.89
N THR A 9 2.71 -8.71 -11.53
CA THR A 9 3.22 -7.45 -12.05
C THR A 9 3.63 -6.54 -10.90
N ALA A 10 4.71 -5.79 -11.06
CA ALA A 10 5.09 -4.77 -10.09
C ALA A 10 5.84 -3.63 -10.76
N VAL A 11 5.75 -2.44 -10.16
CA VAL A 11 6.71 -1.36 -10.42
C VAL A 11 7.91 -1.61 -9.52
N VAL A 12 9.13 -1.57 -10.09
CA VAL A 12 10.37 -1.90 -9.37
C VAL A 12 11.29 -0.68 -9.32
N GLY A 13 11.68 -0.27 -8.11
CA GLY A 13 12.55 0.89 -7.85
C GLY A 13 14.02 0.52 -7.91
N THR A 14 14.59 0.36 -9.11
CA THR A 14 15.99 -0.08 -9.31
C THR A 14 17.03 0.85 -8.70
N ALA A 15 16.71 2.16 -8.56
CA ALA A 15 17.55 3.15 -7.87
C ALA A 15 17.43 3.12 -6.33
N GLY A 16 16.78 2.10 -5.76
CA GLY A 16 16.59 1.96 -4.32
C GLY A 16 15.41 2.76 -3.75
N SER A 17 14.61 3.40 -4.60
CA SER A 17 13.38 4.07 -4.16
C SER A 17 12.28 4.06 -5.22
N LEU A 18 11.03 4.04 -4.77
CA LEU A 18 9.84 4.40 -5.54
C LEU A 18 9.17 5.58 -4.86
N THR A 19 8.90 6.66 -5.59
CA THR A 19 8.28 7.87 -5.03
C THR A 19 6.99 8.15 -5.78
N TYR A 20 5.92 8.40 -5.03
CA TYR A 20 4.60 8.65 -5.58
C TYR A 20 4.07 9.99 -5.06
N ARG A 21 3.31 10.67 -5.91
CA ARG A 21 2.52 11.85 -5.58
C ARG A 21 1.12 11.66 -6.16
N LEU A 22 0.14 11.53 -5.29
CA LEU A 22 -1.26 11.33 -5.66
C LEU A 22 -2.07 12.58 -5.26
N ASN A 23 -2.96 13.01 -6.15
CA ASN A 23 -4.05 13.91 -5.78
C ASN A 23 -5.25 13.02 -5.44
N LEU A 24 -5.72 13.06 -4.20
CA LEU A 24 -6.81 12.25 -3.70
C LEU A 24 -8.08 13.11 -3.66
N ASP A 25 -8.88 13.06 -4.71
CA ASP A 25 -10.11 13.83 -4.78
C ASP A 25 -11.04 13.49 -3.61
N GLY A 26 -11.65 14.53 -3.03
CA GLY A 26 -12.49 14.39 -1.84
C GLY A 26 -11.72 14.32 -0.51
N PHE A 27 -10.39 14.35 -0.50
CA PHE A 27 -9.60 14.54 0.73
C PHE A 27 -9.35 16.04 1.02
N PRO A 28 -9.05 16.46 2.27
CA PRO A 28 -8.64 15.65 3.43
C PRO A 28 -9.78 14.81 4.04
N GLY A 29 -9.41 13.73 4.70
CA GLY A 29 -10.38 12.85 5.35
C GLY A 29 -9.77 11.63 6.02
N ASN A 30 -10.61 10.95 6.83
CA ASN A 30 -10.26 9.66 7.40
C ASN A 30 -10.39 8.56 6.35
N ALA A 31 -9.45 7.62 6.38
CA ALA A 31 -9.30 6.60 5.35
C ALA A 31 -8.66 5.33 5.91
N TRP A 32 -8.73 4.29 5.10
CA TRP A 32 -7.85 3.13 5.19
C TRP A 32 -7.05 2.96 3.92
N ALA A 33 -5.94 2.25 4.03
CA ALA A 33 -5.10 1.91 2.89
C ALA A 33 -4.49 0.52 3.06
N VAL A 34 -4.39 -0.21 1.95
CA VAL A 34 -3.70 -1.50 1.86
C VAL A 34 -2.67 -1.40 0.74
N THR A 35 -1.47 -1.92 0.97
CA THR A 35 -0.48 -2.10 -0.10
C THR A 35 -0.32 -3.57 -0.39
N TYR A 36 -0.35 -3.92 -1.66
CA TYR A 36 -0.19 -5.30 -2.12
C TYR A 36 1.25 -5.52 -2.60
N PHE A 37 1.89 -6.51 -1.99
CA PHE A 37 3.23 -6.95 -2.33
C PHE A 37 3.23 -8.44 -2.69
N ALA A 38 3.98 -8.78 -3.72
CA ALA A 38 4.32 -10.14 -4.07
C ALA A 38 5.64 -10.10 -4.82
N GLU A 39 6.56 -10.99 -4.46
CA GLU A 39 7.84 -11.07 -5.15
C GLU A 39 7.61 -11.58 -6.59
N ILE A 40 8.18 -10.89 -7.57
CA ILE A 40 8.04 -11.20 -8.99
C ILE A 40 9.34 -11.74 -9.61
N GLU A 41 10.43 -11.71 -8.86
CA GLU A 41 11.75 -12.25 -9.23
C GLU A 41 12.09 -13.49 -8.38
N ASP A 42 12.85 -14.41 -8.94
CA ASP A 42 13.43 -15.50 -8.15
C ASP A 42 14.75 -15.01 -7.54
N LEU A 43 14.70 -14.59 -6.27
CA LEU A 43 15.86 -14.07 -5.56
C LEU A 43 16.84 -15.20 -5.20
N ARG A 44 18.13 -14.93 -5.39
CA ARG A 44 19.19 -15.85 -4.95
C ARG A 44 19.30 -15.84 -3.42
N PRO A 45 19.88 -16.88 -2.80
CA PRO A 45 20.03 -16.95 -1.33
C PRO A 45 20.78 -15.77 -0.68
N ASN A 46 21.59 -15.04 -1.45
CA ASN A 46 22.33 -13.86 -0.99
C ASN A 46 21.69 -12.53 -1.44
N GLU A 47 20.54 -12.58 -2.11
CA GLU A 47 19.75 -11.43 -2.47
C GLU A 47 18.63 -11.22 -1.45
N SER A 48 18.18 -9.99 -1.29
CA SER A 48 17.11 -9.66 -0.36
C SER A 48 16.41 -8.39 -0.81
N ARG A 49 15.09 -8.34 -0.61
CA ARG A 49 14.28 -7.16 -0.88
C ARG A 49 13.63 -6.65 0.40
N LYS A 50 14.30 -5.68 1.02
CA LYS A 50 13.88 -5.03 2.26
C LYS A 50 13.74 -3.53 2.04
N PHE A 51 12.59 -3.00 2.38
CA PHE A 51 12.27 -1.59 2.20
C PHE A 51 11.22 -1.15 3.20
N ARG A 52 10.97 0.14 3.28
CA ARG A 52 9.96 0.73 4.16
C ARG A 52 9.13 1.76 3.41
N LEU A 53 7.86 1.84 3.78
CA LEU A 53 7.05 3.02 3.47
C LEU A 53 7.63 4.21 4.24
N VAL A 54 7.75 5.35 3.58
CA VAL A 54 8.11 6.62 4.20
C VAL A 54 7.00 7.60 3.85
N LEU A 55 6.25 7.98 4.88
CA LEU A 55 5.18 8.96 4.79
C LEU A 55 5.59 10.22 5.57
N PRO A 56 5.85 11.36 4.91
CA PRO A 56 6.22 12.60 5.58
C PRO A 56 5.21 13.00 6.66
N GLY A 57 5.72 13.39 7.84
CA GLY A 57 4.87 13.75 8.98
C GLY A 57 4.26 12.57 9.74
N GLN A 58 4.43 11.33 9.27
CA GLN A 58 3.92 10.12 9.93
C GLN A 58 5.04 9.09 10.15
N ALA A 59 6.01 9.47 10.98
CA ALA A 59 7.19 8.65 11.26
C ALA A 59 6.85 7.29 11.87
N GLU A 60 5.77 7.21 12.66
CA GLU A 60 5.31 5.97 13.28
C GLU A 60 4.94 4.89 12.25
N LEU A 61 4.30 5.29 11.14
CA LEU A 61 3.95 4.36 10.05
C LEU A 61 5.18 3.93 9.23
N SER A 62 6.29 4.67 9.34
CA SER A 62 7.51 4.42 8.57
C SER A 62 8.48 3.44 9.26
N LYS A 63 8.08 2.88 10.41
CA LYS A 63 8.91 1.96 11.23
C LYS A 63 8.94 0.54 10.69
N ALA A 64 7.87 0.08 10.05
CA ALA A 64 7.78 -1.28 9.56
C ALA A 64 8.69 -1.48 8.34
N ILE A 65 9.56 -2.50 8.43
CA ILE A 65 10.32 -2.99 7.28
C ILE A 65 9.48 -4.07 6.61
N VAL A 66 9.23 -3.90 5.32
CA VAL A 66 8.68 -4.92 4.45
C VAL A 66 9.83 -5.81 3.99
N ASN A 67 9.72 -7.10 4.24
CA ASN A 67 10.61 -8.13 3.72
C ASN A 67 9.76 -9.22 3.05
N ILE A 68 9.53 -9.09 1.74
CA ILE A 68 8.53 -9.90 1.04
C ILE A 68 8.83 -11.39 1.17
N GLU A 69 10.10 -11.81 1.09
CA GLU A 69 10.46 -13.23 1.20
C GLU A 69 10.11 -13.83 2.57
N GLU A 70 10.27 -13.07 3.65
CA GLU A 70 9.91 -13.51 5.00
C GLU A 70 8.40 -13.37 5.27
N ASN A 71 7.76 -12.35 4.70
CA ASN A 71 6.34 -12.06 4.93
C ASN A 71 5.42 -12.94 4.05
N ALA A 72 5.87 -13.32 2.86
CA ALA A 72 5.16 -14.15 1.90
C ALA A 72 6.17 -15.07 1.18
N LEU A 73 6.28 -16.31 1.68
CA LEU A 73 7.24 -17.30 1.20
C LEU A 73 7.02 -17.65 -0.28
N GLY A 74 7.88 -17.11 -1.15
CA GLY A 74 7.98 -17.47 -2.56
C GLY A 74 7.30 -16.50 -3.53
N LYS A 75 7.56 -16.75 -4.81
CA LYS A 75 7.10 -15.92 -5.93
C LYS A 75 5.58 -15.85 -6.02
N TYR A 76 5.05 -14.67 -6.34
CA TYR A 76 3.63 -14.35 -6.53
C TYR A 76 2.73 -14.58 -5.32
N ARG A 77 3.31 -14.82 -4.13
CA ARG A 77 2.55 -14.93 -2.89
C ARG A 77 2.21 -13.55 -2.36
N LEU A 78 0.94 -13.37 -2.02
CA LEU A 78 0.42 -12.10 -1.53
C LEU A 78 0.89 -11.81 -0.10
N TYR A 79 1.40 -10.61 0.10
CA TYR A 79 1.54 -9.93 1.38
C TYR A 79 0.78 -8.60 1.31
N GLU A 80 -0.10 -8.35 2.29
CA GLU A 80 -1.05 -7.22 2.28
C GLU A 80 -1.04 -6.40 3.58
N PRO A 81 0.05 -5.68 3.89
CA PRO A 81 0.04 -4.74 5.00
C PRO A 81 -0.95 -3.59 4.74
N GLY A 82 -1.64 -3.16 5.79
CA GLY A 82 -2.58 -2.06 5.70
C GLY A 82 -2.70 -1.25 6.99
N PHE A 83 -3.34 -0.10 6.88
CA PHE A 83 -3.66 0.81 7.97
C PHE A 83 -5.14 1.15 7.91
N THR A 84 -5.85 0.98 9.02
CA THR A 84 -7.31 1.19 9.09
C THR A 84 -7.71 2.54 9.67
N ASN A 85 -6.77 3.35 10.16
CA ASN A 85 -7.06 4.63 10.77
C ASN A 85 -6.04 5.68 10.35
N LEU A 86 -6.16 6.12 9.09
CA LEU A 86 -5.35 7.18 8.52
C LEU A 86 -6.16 8.47 8.40
N THR A 87 -5.53 9.60 8.66
CA THR A 87 -6.00 10.89 8.15
C THR A 87 -5.09 11.30 7.00
N LEU A 88 -5.63 11.39 5.78
CA LEU A 88 -4.85 11.67 4.58
C LEU A 88 -5.13 13.08 4.04
N PRO A 89 -4.12 13.74 3.45
CA PRO A 89 -4.27 15.03 2.78
C PRO A 89 -4.80 14.87 1.34
N PHE A 90 -5.19 15.98 0.71
CA PHE A 90 -5.48 16.01 -0.73
C PHE A 90 -4.26 15.62 -1.58
N VAL A 91 -3.08 16.20 -1.32
CA VAL A 91 -1.83 15.80 -1.99
C VAL A 91 -1.09 14.82 -1.10
N LEU A 92 -1.16 13.53 -1.43
CA LEU A 92 -0.41 12.48 -0.74
C LEU A 92 0.93 12.27 -1.44
N SER A 93 2.02 12.55 -0.73
CA SER A 93 3.39 12.25 -1.20
C SER A 93 4.03 11.22 -0.28
N PHE A 94 4.55 10.14 -0.85
CA PHE A 94 5.20 9.07 -0.08
C PHE A 94 6.25 8.37 -0.94
N LYS A 95 7.11 7.60 -0.29
CA LYS A 95 8.06 6.75 -1.00
C LYS A 95 8.20 5.39 -0.34
N PHE A 96 8.55 4.38 -1.13
CA PHE A 96 9.19 3.17 -0.63
C PHE A 96 10.69 3.35 -0.75
N GLY A 97 11.40 3.20 0.37
CA GLY A 97 12.86 3.35 0.44
C GLY A 97 13.53 2.05 0.82
N LYS A 98 14.51 1.63 0.03
CA LYS A 98 15.39 0.49 0.30
C LYS A 98 16.07 0.64 1.67
N THR A 99 16.18 -0.46 2.43
CA THR A 99 16.98 -0.49 3.67
C THR A 99 18.46 -0.77 3.36
N SER A 100 19.36 -0.39 4.27
CA SER A 100 20.80 -0.54 4.06
C SER A 100 21.28 -1.99 3.93
N ASP A 101 20.55 -2.94 4.49
CA ASP A 101 20.82 -4.38 4.47
C ASP A 101 20.14 -5.11 3.29
N SER A 102 19.46 -4.38 2.41
CA SER A 102 18.83 -4.97 1.22
C SER A 102 19.79 -5.01 0.03
N SER A 103 19.72 -6.04 -0.81
CA SER A 103 20.42 -6.04 -2.11
C SER A 103 19.59 -5.42 -3.23
N LYS A 104 18.26 -5.66 -3.26
CA LYS A 104 17.33 -5.17 -4.28
C LYS A 104 16.62 -3.87 -3.87
N GLY A 105 16.04 -3.18 -4.84
CA GLY A 105 15.19 -2.01 -4.59
C GLY A 105 13.76 -2.40 -4.18
N PRO A 106 12.93 -1.45 -3.71
CA PRO A 106 11.53 -1.72 -3.42
C PRO A 106 10.76 -2.16 -4.68
N LEU A 107 9.67 -2.89 -4.47
CA LEU A 107 8.66 -3.13 -5.50
C LEU A 107 7.27 -2.87 -4.93
N VAL A 108 6.31 -2.56 -5.79
CA VAL A 108 4.90 -2.40 -5.43
C VAL A 108 4.05 -3.06 -6.52
N ASN A 109 3.16 -3.97 -6.14
CA ASN A 109 2.24 -4.61 -7.09
C ASN A 109 0.98 -3.79 -7.28
N ALA A 110 0.42 -3.29 -6.18
CA ALA A 110 -0.70 -2.36 -6.17
C ALA A 110 -0.80 -1.67 -4.81
N MET A 111 -1.58 -0.60 -4.74
CA MET A 111 -2.00 0.03 -3.51
C MET A 111 -3.48 0.35 -3.64
N GLU A 112 -4.19 0.30 -2.52
CA GLU A 112 -5.58 0.66 -2.39
C GLU A 112 -5.67 1.71 -1.28
N ILE A 113 -6.39 2.79 -1.57
CA ILE A 113 -6.69 3.87 -0.64
C ILE A 113 -8.16 4.16 -0.81
N ASN A 114 -8.88 4.26 0.30
CA ASN A 114 -10.29 4.61 0.23
C ASN A 114 -10.72 5.36 1.49
N LYS A 115 -11.66 6.26 1.24
CA LYS A 115 -12.10 7.27 2.19
C LYS A 115 -13.33 6.76 2.92
N TYR A 116 -13.33 6.92 4.23
CA TYR A 116 -14.54 6.73 5.02
C TYR A 116 -15.55 7.83 4.73
N LEU A 117 -16.76 7.44 4.31
CA LEU A 117 -17.90 8.33 4.15
C LEU A 117 -18.83 8.20 5.35
N GLU A 118 -19.37 9.34 5.78
CA GLU A 118 -20.47 9.38 6.74
C GLU A 118 -21.77 9.00 6.05
N LYS A 119 -22.56 8.16 6.70
CA LYS A 119 -23.88 7.77 6.21
C LYS A 119 -24.90 8.85 6.60
N ASN A 120 -25.48 9.51 5.60
CA ASN A 120 -26.61 10.41 5.80
C ASN A 120 -27.94 9.63 5.67
N GLU A 121 -29.01 10.07 6.33
CA GLU A 121 -30.31 9.37 6.43
C GLU A 121 -31.03 9.05 5.09
N GLY A 122 -30.50 9.51 3.96
CA GLY A 122 -31.00 9.18 2.61
C GLY A 122 -30.20 8.13 1.84
N SER A 123 -29.17 7.50 2.43
CA SER A 123 -28.38 6.48 1.75
C SER A 123 -29.20 5.18 1.54
N PRO A 124 -29.18 4.55 0.34
CA PRO A 124 -29.93 3.32 0.04
C PRO A 124 -29.65 2.15 0.99
N ASP A 125 -28.52 2.16 1.70
CA ASP A 125 -28.12 1.10 2.64
C ASP A 125 -28.78 1.22 4.02
N GLY A 126 -29.97 1.83 4.08
CA GLY A 126 -30.71 2.05 5.31
C GLY A 126 -31.14 0.76 5.99
N LYS A 127 -30.29 0.19 6.87
CA LYS A 127 -30.66 -0.51 8.14
C LYS A 127 -29.50 -1.17 8.93
N SER A 128 -28.23 -0.86 8.67
CA SER A 128 -27.10 -1.22 9.54
C SER A 128 -26.47 0.05 10.12
N LEU A 129 -26.50 0.20 11.45
CA LEU A 129 -26.04 1.39 12.19
C LEU A 129 -24.51 1.47 12.38
N ASN A 130 -23.71 0.63 11.71
CA ASN A 130 -22.25 0.56 11.90
C ASN A 130 -21.43 0.49 10.60
N GLU A 131 -22.03 0.68 9.43
CA GLU A 131 -21.33 0.53 8.15
C GLU A 131 -21.02 1.90 7.55
N LYS A 132 -19.73 2.28 7.58
CA LYS A 132 -19.18 3.40 6.80
C LYS A 132 -19.19 2.99 5.33
N LEU A 133 -19.55 3.92 4.45
CA LEU A 133 -19.45 3.70 3.01
C LEU A 133 -18.04 4.03 2.56
N ASP A 134 -17.45 3.16 1.74
CA ASP A 134 -16.11 3.33 1.20
C ASP A 134 -16.21 3.67 -0.29
N LEU A 135 -15.47 4.69 -0.73
CA LEU A 135 -15.22 4.95 -2.15
C LEU A 135 -13.78 4.53 -2.47
N ILE A 136 -13.61 3.57 -3.40
CA ILE A 136 -12.34 2.96 -3.83
C ILE A 136 -12.25 3.12 -5.37
N VAL A 137 -11.14 3.37 -6.08
CA VAL A 137 -9.76 2.89 -5.97
C VAL A 137 -8.80 3.83 -6.72
N VAL A 138 -7.61 4.11 -6.16
CA VAL A 138 -6.43 4.48 -6.97
C VAL A 138 -5.54 3.25 -7.07
N TRP A 139 -5.62 2.52 -8.19
CA TRP A 139 -4.68 1.45 -8.48
C TRP A 139 -3.37 2.06 -8.96
N LEU A 140 -2.27 1.70 -8.31
CA LEU A 140 -0.92 1.97 -8.80
C LEU A 140 -0.40 0.75 -9.55
N ILE A 141 -0.81 0.59 -10.81
CA ILE A 141 -0.11 -0.13 -11.90
C ILE A 141 -0.63 0.34 -13.26
#